data_AF-A0A973UYP5-F1
#
_entry.id   AF-A0A973UYP5-F1
#
_cell.length_a   1.000
_cell.length_b   1.000
_cell.length_c   1.000
_cell.angle_alpha   90.00
_cell.angle_beta   90.00
_cell.angle_gamma   90.00
#
_symmetry.space_group_name_H-M   'P 1'
#
loop_
_entity.id
_entity.type
_entity.pdbx_description
1 polymer ?
#
loop_
_entity_poly.entity_id
_entity_poly.type
_entity_poly.pdbx_seq_one_letter_code
_entity_poly.pdbx_strand_id
1 'polypeptide(L)'
;MSHPGPHGDDRGSSPYVELDRSAWAELATETESPLTEAEIESLRGLGDQINIKEVEEVYLPLSRLLSLYVSASAKLHDQQELFLGKTMPERTPFVIGVAGSVAVGKSTTARVLQQML
;
A
#
# COMPACT_ATOMS: atom_id res chain seq x y z
N MET A 1 -15.11 45.75 -5.06
CA MET A 1 -15.02 44.42 -5.70
C MET A 1 -13.56 43.99 -5.63
N SER A 2 -13.19 43.30 -4.55
CA SER A 2 -11.81 42.86 -4.33
C SER A 2 -11.66 41.47 -4.92
N HIS A 3 -10.83 41.38 -5.95
CA HIS A 3 -10.34 40.12 -6.51
C HIS A 3 -9.26 39.59 -5.57
N PRO A 4 -9.38 38.41 -4.94
CA PRO A 4 -8.24 37.78 -4.31
C PRO A 4 -7.36 37.21 -5.42
N GLY A 5 -6.12 37.70 -5.50
CA GLY A 5 -5.09 37.15 -6.37
C GLY A 5 -4.75 35.70 -5.99
N PRO A 6 -4.03 34.98 -6.86
CA PRO A 6 -3.70 33.59 -6.62
C PRO A 6 -2.85 33.51 -5.35
N HIS A 7 -3.33 32.77 -4.37
CA HIS A 7 -2.50 32.36 -3.24
C HIS A 7 -1.35 31.53 -3.82
N GLY A 8 -0.19 32.16 -3.95
CA GLY A 8 1.08 31.47 -4.07
C GLY A 8 1.26 30.68 -2.80
N ASP A 9 1.06 29.37 -2.90
CA ASP A 9 1.50 28.44 -1.87
C ASP A 9 2.93 28.05 -2.22
N ASP A 10 3.82 28.47 -1.33
CA ASP A 10 5.26 28.27 -1.35
C ASP A 10 5.54 26.78 -1.06
N ARG A 11 5.15 25.89 -1.98
CA ARG A 11 5.42 24.45 -1.87
C ARG A 11 6.87 24.19 -2.28
N GLY A 12 7.78 24.49 -1.35
CA GLY A 12 9.05 23.78 -1.30
C GLY A 12 8.78 22.28 -1.45
N SER A 13 9.46 21.64 -2.40
CA SER A 13 9.26 20.24 -2.79
C SER A 13 9.18 19.31 -1.57
N SER A 14 7.97 18.94 -1.15
CA SER A 14 7.77 17.87 -0.17
C SER A 14 8.22 16.55 -0.81
N PRO A 15 8.97 15.69 -0.10
CA PRO A 15 9.31 14.36 -0.61
C PRO A 15 8.10 13.41 -0.62
N TYR A 16 6.95 13.86 -0.10
CA TYR A 16 5.74 13.07 0.01
C TYR A 16 4.69 13.52 -0.99
N VAL A 17 3.94 12.55 -1.51
CA VAL A 17 2.72 12.79 -2.28
C VAL A 17 1.55 12.75 -1.31
N GLU A 18 0.83 13.87 -1.20
CA GLU A 18 -0.36 13.99 -0.36
C GLU A 18 -1.61 13.72 -1.21
N LEU A 19 -2.43 12.79 -0.74
CA LEU A 19 -3.70 12.42 -1.36
C LEU A 19 -4.79 12.45 -0.29
N ASP A 20 -5.93 13.02 -0.65
CA ASP A 20 -7.13 12.85 0.17
C ASP A 20 -7.67 11.42 0.03
N ARG A 21 -8.61 11.07 0.93
CA ARG A 21 -9.16 9.72 1.00
C ARG A 21 -9.86 9.30 -0.30
N SER A 22 -10.57 10.21 -0.96
CA SER A 22 -11.24 9.93 -2.23
C SER A 22 -10.24 9.61 -3.34
N ALA A 23 -9.24 10.46 -3.51
CA ALA A 23 -8.19 10.27 -4.51
C ALA A 23 -7.38 8.98 -4.26
N TRP A 24 -7.12 8.65 -2.99
CA TRP A 24 -6.47 7.40 -2.61
C TRP A 24 -7.32 6.17 -2.95
N ALA A 25 -8.63 6.20 -2.64
CA ALA A 25 -9.54 5.10 -2.92
C ALA A 25 -9.70 4.83 -4.44
N GLU A 26 -9.66 5.88 -5.26
CA GLU A 26 -9.74 5.76 -6.73
C GLU A 26 -8.56 4.96 -7.32
N LEU A 27 -7.39 4.93 -6.67
CA LEU A 27 -6.25 4.10 -7.10
C LEU A 27 -6.58 2.59 -7.06
N ALA A 28 -7.59 2.19 -6.28
CA ALA A 28 -8.09 0.83 -6.28
C ALA A 28 -8.95 0.51 -7.52
N THR A 29 -9.47 1.52 -8.23
CA THR A 29 -10.38 1.31 -9.37
C THR A 29 -9.62 1.22 -10.70
N GLU A 30 -8.44 1.84 -10.80
CA GLU A 30 -7.65 1.89 -12.04
C GLU A 30 -6.96 0.56 -12.42
N THR A 31 -7.08 -0.48 -11.59
CA THR A 31 -6.56 -1.81 -11.88
C THR A 31 -7.70 -2.82 -11.79
N GLU A 32 -7.90 -3.60 -12.86
CA GLU A 32 -8.89 -4.67 -12.96
C GLU A 32 -8.63 -5.78 -11.91
N SER A 33 -9.02 -5.55 -10.66
CA SER A 33 -9.24 -6.66 -9.73
C SER A 33 -10.19 -6.21 -8.62
N PRO A 34 -11.49 -6.52 -8.69
CA PRO A 34 -12.30 -6.54 -7.48
C PRO A 34 -11.62 -7.45 -6.45
N LEU A 35 -11.81 -7.17 -5.15
CA LEU A 35 -11.42 -8.10 -4.10
C LEU A 35 -11.94 -9.49 -4.49
N THR A 36 -11.04 -10.45 -4.59
CA THR A 36 -11.41 -11.83 -4.86
C THR A 36 -12.27 -12.34 -3.71
N GLU A 37 -13.19 -13.27 -3.97
CA GLU A 37 -14.02 -13.86 -2.91
C GLU A 37 -13.17 -14.45 -1.78
N ALA A 38 -11.96 -14.94 -2.10
CA ALA A 38 -10.98 -15.43 -1.12
C ALA A 38 -10.44 -14.31 -0.21
N GLU A 39 -10.17 -13.12 -0.75
CA GLU A 39 -9.77 -11.95 0.05
C GLU A 39 -10.93 -11.47 0.93
N ILE A 40 -12.15 -11.42 0.40
CA ILE A 40 -13.35 -11.04 1.16
C ILE A 40 -13.59 -12.03 2.31
N GLU A 41 -13.45 -13.33 2.07
CA GLU A 41 -13.63 -14.35 3.10
C GLU A 41 -12.52 -14.33 4.16
N SER A 42 -11.27 -14.11 3.75
CA SER A 42 -10.16 -13.92 4.68
C SER A 42 -10.37 -12.70 5.58
N LEU A 43 -10.89 -11.60 5.02
CA LEU A 43 -11.21 -10.38 5.76
C LEU A 43 -12.40 -10.55 6.73
N ARG A 44 -13.40 -11.36 6.38
CA ARG A 44 -14.49 -11.72 7.31
C ARG A 44 -13.99 -12.54 8.51
N GLY A 45 -12.95 -13.35 8.34
CA GLY A 45 -12.31 -14.13 9.41
C GLY A 45 -11.48 -13.32 10.42
N LEU A 46 -11.14 -12.06 10.11
CA LEU A 46 -10.35 -11.16 10.98
C LEU A 46 -11.16 -10.54 12.14
N GLY A 47 -12.49 -10.73 12.17
CA GLY A 47 -13.40 -10.35 13.26
C GLY A 47 -14.17 -9.04 13.03
N ASP A 48 -15.23 -8.84 13.83
CA ASP A 48 -16.28 -7.79 13.76
C ASP A 48 -15.82 -6.31 13.75
N GLN A 49 -14.52 -6.01 13.69
CA GLN A 49 -14.00 -4.65 13.88
C GLN A 49 -13.53 -3.93 12.61
N ILE A 50 -13.42 -4.61 11.46
CA ILE A 50 -12.90 -3.98 10.24
C ILE A 50 -14.03 -3.77 9.25
N ASN A 51 -14.30 -2.49 8.96
CA ASN A 51 -15.33 -2.10 8.01
C ASN A 51 -14.86 -2.45 6.58
N ILE A 52 -15.70 -3.17 5.82
CA ILE A 52 -15.41 -3.51 4.42
C ILE A 52 -15.07 -2.28 3.57
N LYS A 53 -15.73 -1.14 3.83
CA LYS A 53 -15.41 0.12 3.13
C LYS A 53 -14.00 0.61 3.43
N GLU A 54 -13.52 0.42 4.65
CA GLU A 54 -12.15 0.79 5.00
C GLU A 54 -11.14 -0.13 4.30
N VAL A 55 -11.46 -1.42 4.14
CA VAL A 55 -10.66 -2.34 3.33
C VAL A 55 -10.58 -1.84 1.89
N GLU A 56 -11.72 -1.60 1.26
CA GLU A 56 -11.80 -1.21 -0.15
C GLU A 56 -11.15 0.16 -0.42
N GLU A 57 -11.42 1.15 0.42
CA GLU A 57 -10.96 2.53 0.20
C GLU A 57 -9.52 2.78 0.66
N VAL A 58 -9.00 2.01 1.63
CA VAL A 58 -7.69 2.29 2.26
C VAL A 58 -6.71 1.14 2.09
N TYR A 59 -7.09 -0.07 2.50
CA TYR A 59 -6.15 -1.19 2.57
C TYR A 59 -5.89 -1.85 1.21
N LEU A 60 -6.88 -1.90 0.32
CA LEU A 60 -6.73 -2.42 -1.03
C LEU A 60 -5.76 -1.59 -1.90
N PRO A 61 -5.89 -0.25 -2.01
CA PRO A 61 -4.89 0.54 -2.73
C PRO A 61 -3.50 0.45 -2.07
N LEU A 62 -3.43 0.34 -0.73
CA LEU A 62 -2.17 0.17 -0.01
C LEU A 62 -1.50 -1.18 -0.31
N SER A 63 -2.25 -2.28 -0.28
CA SER A 63 -1.71 -3.61 -0.55
C SER A 63 -1.15 -3.69 -1.98
N ARG A 64 -1.86 -3.10 -2.95
CA ARG A 64 -1.40 -3.00 -4.34
C ARG A 64 -0.11 -2.21 -4.46
N LEU A 65 -0.01 -1.05 -3.81
CA LEU A 65 1.22 -0.27 -3.80
C LEU A 65 2.38 -1.08 -3.21
N LEU A 66 2.15 -1.80 -2.11
CA LEU A 66 3.16 -2.66 -1.51
C LEU A 66 3.56 -3.83 -2.43
N SER A 67 2.60 -4.44 -3.12
CA SER A 67 2.87 -5.48 -4.13
C SER A 67 3.75 -4.96 -5.26
N LEU A 68 3.56 -3.72 -5.72
CA LEU A 68 4.48 -3.10 -6.70
C LEU A 68 5.91 -3.03 -6.17
N TYR A 69 6.12 -2.62 -4.92
CA TYR A 69 7.45 -2.61 -4.30
C TYR A 69 8.06 -4.02 -4.18
N VAL A 70 7.25 -5.00 -3.76
CA VAL A 70 7.68 -6.40 -3.64
C VAL A 70 8.10 -6.97 -4.99
N SER A 71 7.31 -6.74 -6.04
CA SER A 71 7.61 -7.18 -7.40
C SER A 71 8.82 -6.46 -8.00
N ALA A 72 8.96 -5.16 -7.77
CA ALA A 72 10.12 -4.39 -8.23
C ALA A 72 11.42 -4.88 -7.56
N SER A 73 11.37 -5.14 -6.25
CA SER A 73 12.50 -5.73 -5.51
C SER A 73 12.85 -7.13 -6.01
N ALA A 74 11.85 -7.97 -6.35
CA ALA A 74 12.06 -9.28 -6.97
C ALA A 74 12.84 -9.15 -8.27
N LYS A 75 12.33 -8.30 -9.15
CA LYS A 75 12.88 -8.10 -10.49
C LYS A 75 14.31 -7.56 -10.43
N LEU A 76 14.59 -6.65 -9.50
CA LEU A 76 15.95 -6.15 -9.29
C LEU A 76 16.90 -7.27 -8.85
N HIS A 77 16.45 -8.15 -7.96
CA HIS A 77 17.24 -9.31 -7.54
C HIS A 77 17.55 -10.22 -8.73
N ASP A 78 16.55 -10.59 -9.54
CA ASP A 78 16.75 -11.43 -10.74
C ASP A 78 17.74 -10.78 -11.73
N GLN A 79 17.66 -9.46 -11.91
CA GLN A 79 18.59 -8.70 -12.75
C GLN A 79 20.02 -8.71 -12.20
N GLN A 80 20.18 -8.65 -10.88
CA GLN A 80 21.49 -8.75 -10.23
C GLN A 80 22.10 -10.14 -10.38
N GLU A 81 21.31 -11.21 -10.22
CA GLU A 81 21.78 -12.58 -10.46
C GLU A 81 22.28 -12.76 -11.89
N LEU A 82 21.49 -12.28 -12.86
CA LEU A 82 21.85 -12.35 -14.28
C LEU A 82 23.14 -11.56 -14.57
N PHE A 83 23.26 -10.35 -14.01
CA PHE A 83 24.44 -9.51 -14.19
C PHE A 83 25.71 -10.13 -13.59
N LEU A 84 25.59 -10.76 -12.42
CA LEU A 84 26.71 -11.38 -11.71
C LEU A 84 27.08 -12.77 -12.24
N GLY A 85 26.20 -13.39 -13.04
CA GLY A 85 26.41 -14.73 -13.60
C GLY A 85 26.47 -15.82 -12.53
N LYS A 86 25.82 -15.62 -11.38
CA LYS A 86 25.80 -16.54 -10.25
C LYS A 86 24.38 -16.63 -9.71
N THR A 87 23.96 -17.85 -9.39
CA THR A 87 22.78 -18.07 -8.55
C THR A 87 23.08 -17.53 -7.16
N MET A 88 22.32 -16.54 -6.71
CA MET A 88 22.42 -16.03 -5.35
C MET A 88 21.71 -16.99 -4.38
N PRO A 89 21.94 -16.87 -3.07
CA PRO A 89 21.16 -17.61 -2.08
C PRO A 89 19.66 -17.33 -2.23
N GLU A 90 18.81 -18.16 -1.61
CA GLU A 90 17.37 -17.96 -1.59
C GLU A 90 16.99 -16.48 -1.37
N ARG A 91 16.04 -16.01 -2.18
CA ARG A 91 15.58 -14.62 -2.20
C ARG A 91 15.28 -14.17 -0.76
N THR A 92 15.95 -13.09 -0.35
CA THR A 92 15.70 -12.50 0.97
C THR A 92 14.25 -12.03 1.06
N PRO A 93 13.52 -12.36 2.14
CA PRO A 93 12.15 -11.90 2.32
C PRO A 93 12.02 -10.37 2.27
N PHE A 94 10.93 -9.88 1.69
CA PHE A 94 10.61 -8.46 1.72
C PHE A 94 10.01 -8.10 3.10
N VAL A 95 10.62 -7.16 3.80
CA VAL A 95 10.24 -6.80 5.17
C VAL A 95 9.45 -5.49 5.17
N ILE A 96 8.23 -5.51 5.71
CA ILE A 96 7.37 -4.33 5.90
C ILE A 96 7.30 -4.00 7.39
N GLY A 97 7.77 -2.80 7.75
CA GLY A 97 7.69 -2.28 9.12
C GLY A 97 6.41 -1.47 9.34
N VAL A 98 5.60 -1.83 10.34
CA VAL A 98 4.42 -1.05 10.76
C VAL A 98 4.71 -0.38 12.10
N ALA A 99 4.79 0.96 12.09
CA ALA A 99 5.13 1.79 13.25
C ALA A 99 4.01 2.77 13.64
N GLY A 100 4.06 3.33 14.85
CA GLY A 100 3.01 4.21 15.39
C GLY A 100 2.83 4.10 16.91
N SER A 101 2.04 5.01 17.50
CA SER A 101 1.79 5.09 18.95
C SER A 101 1.04 3.87 19.53
N VAL A 102 1.02 3.75 20.86
CA VAL A 102 0.24 2.71 21.56
C VAL A 102 -1.25 2.89 21.27
N ALA A 103 -1.98 1.79 21.11
CA ALA A 103 -3.43 1.74 20.83
C ALA A 103 -3.90 2.33 19.48
N VAL A 104 -2.99 2.75 18.57
CA VAL A 104 -3.35 3.31 17.25
C VAL A 104 -3.81 2.27 16.22
N GLY A 105 -3.84 0.98 16.57
CA GLY A 105 -4.30 -0.08 15.64
C GLY A 105 -3.22 -0.74 14.78
N LYS A 106 -1.92 -0.57 15.07
CA LYS A 106 -0.82 -1.22 14.31
C LYS A 106 -1.00 -2.73 14.09
N SER A 107 -1.41 -3.46 15.12
CA SER A 107 -1.61 -4.92 15.03
C SER A 107 -2.77 -5.28 14.11
N THR A 108 -3.80 -4.43 14.06
CA THR A 108 -4.92 -4.58 13.13
C THR A 108 -4.44 -4.36 11.70
N THR A 109 -3.76 -3.25 11.43
CA THR A 109 -3.17 -2.94 10.11
C THR A 109 -2.24 -4.05 9.63
N ALA A 110 -1.33 -4.54 10.49
CA ALA A 110 -0.39 -5.58 10.11
C ALA A 110 -1.09 -6.90 9.74
N ARG A 111 -2.14 -7.29 10.48
CA ARG A 111 -2.90 -8.51 10.18
C ARG A 111 -3.68 -8.41 8.88
N VAL A 112 -4.29 -7.25 8.60
CA VAL A 112 -4.98 -7.01 7.33
C VAL A 112 -4.00 -7.12 6.17
N LEU A 113 -2.87 -6.39 6.23
CA LEU A 113 -1.86 -6.44 5.19
C LEU A 113 -1.28 -7.85 5.00
N GLN A 114 -1.08 -8.61 6.07
CA GLN A 114 -0.62 -10.00 5.98
C GLN A 114 -1.60 -10.92 5.25
N GLN A 115 -2.91 -10.65 5.29
CA GLN A 115 -3.89 -11.45 4.55
C GLN A 115 -4.02 -11.05 3.09
N MET A 116 -3.60 -9.84 2.72
CA MET A 116 -3.76 -9.26 1.39
C MET A 116 -2.49 -9.31 0.52
N LEU A 117 -1.37 -9.81 1.06
CA LEU A 117 -0.06 -9.91 0.40
C LEU A 117 0.37 -11.37 0.30
#